data_AF-A0A2D7S0I6-F1
#
_entry.id   AF-A0A2D7S0I6-F1
#
_cell.length_a   1.000
_cell.length_b   1.000
_cell.length_c   1.000
_cell.angle_alpha   90.00
_cell.angle_beta   90.00
_cell.angle_gamma   90.00
#
_symmetry.space_group_name_H-M   'P 1'
#
loop_
_entity.id
_entity.type
_entity.pdbx_description
1 polymer ?
#
loop_
_entity_poly.entity_id
_entity_poly.type
_entity_poly.pdbx_seq_one_letter_code
_entity_poly.pdbx_strand_id
1 'polypeptide(L)'
;KNYLRIIGVIENMSEFVDPDGSRHSLFGEGGGQQLADDIGAPLLGQVPIEPAVSVNGDQGDPAALGETPAAEQLRAIARVLAEEYVPPVEMAGCSARMLDAAMAALGALDENESSTEPADDAATESASATADTQRSSSGGSSGRS
;
A
#
# COMPACT_ATOMS: atom_id res chain seq x y z
N LYS A 1 9.89 -32.11 -1.68
CA LYS A 1 8.48 -31.69 -1.49
C LYS A 1 8.42 -30.21 -1.86
N ASN A 2 7.62 -29.85 -2.86
CA ASN A 2 7.42 -28.45 -3.21
C ASN A 2 6.36 -27.88 -2.26
N TYR A 3 6.70 -26.87 -1.46
CA TYR A 3 5.79 -26.30 -0.46
C TYR A 3 5.13 -25.05 -1.03
N LEU A 4 4.16 -25.24 -1.93
CA LEU A 4 3.31 -24.14 -2.36
C LEU A 4 2.23 -23.91 -1.31
N ARG A 5 2.16 -22.69 -0.79
CA ARG A 5 1.10 -22.27 0.12
C ARG A 5 -0.19 -22.09 -0.67
N ILE A 6 -1.27 -22.71 -0.21
CA ILE A 6 -2.62 -22.44 -0.69
C ILE A 6 -3.08 -21.15 0.00
N ILE A 7 -3.39 -20.12 -0.80
CA ILE A 7 -3.83 -18.81 -0.30
C ILE A 7 -5.36 -18.70 -0.22
N GLY A 8 -6.09 -19.53 -0.97
CA GLY A 8 -7.54 -19.55 -0.99
C GLY A 8 -8.08 -20.44 -2.10
N VAL A 9 -9.40 -20.57 -2.14
CA VAL A 9 -10.18 -21.32 -3.12
C VAL A 9 -10.99 -20.35 -3.96
N ILE A 10 -11.10 -20.61 -5.26
CA ILE A 10 -12.04 -19.93 -6.15
C ILE A 10 -12.93 -21.01 -6.75
N GLU A 11 -14.23 -20.85 -6.63
CA GLU A 11 -15.20 -21.75 -7.26
C GLU A 11 -15.50 -21.23 -8.66
N ASN A 12 -15.23 -22.02 -9.69
CA ASN A 12 -15.57 -21.68 -11.06
C ASN A 12 -16.92 -22.32 -11.43
N MET A 13 -17.62 -21.72 -12.38
CA MET A 13 -18.92 -22.19 -12.89
C MET A 13 -19.98 -22.34 -11.78
N SER A 14 -20.03 -21.39 -10.83
CA SER A 14 -20.88 -21.48 -9.64
C SER A 14 -22.38 -21.42 -9.94
N GLU A 15 -22.78 -20.54 -10.85
CA GLU A 15 -24.18 -20.31 -11.23
C GLU A 15 -24.23 -19.78 -12.66
N PHE A 16 -25.34 -20.00 -13.36
CA PHE A 16 -25.67 -19.32 -14.59
C PHE A 16 -26.68 -18.22 -14.29
N VAL A 17 -26.39 -16.99 -14.74
CA VAL A 17 -27.31 -15.86 -14.64
C VAL A 17 -27.94 -15.66 -16.01
N ASP A 18 -29.27 -15.78 -16.10
CA ASP A 18 -29.98 -15.53 -17.34
C ASP A 18 -30.20 -14.01 -17.57
N PRO A 19 -30.66 -13.60 -18.78
CA PRO A 19 -30.88 -12.19 -19.07
C PRO A 19 -31.97 -11.50 -18.22
N ASP A 20 -32.82 -12.28 -17.53
CA ASP A 20 -33.83 -11.72 -16.62
C ASP A 20 -33.30 -11.54 -15.19
N GLY A 21 -32.09 -12.03 -14.92
CA GLY A 21 -31.39 -11.92 -13.65
C GLY A 21 -31.62 -13.13 -12.73
N SER A 22 -32.35 -14.15 -13.19
CA SER A 22 -32.50 -15.41 -12.47
C SER A 22 -31.19 -16.18 -12.43
N ARG A 23 -30.97 -16.85 -11.31
CA ARG A 23 -29.73 -17.57 -11.00
C ARG A 23 -30.00 -19.07 -10.96
N HIS A 24 -29.16 -19.83 -11.65
CA HIS A 24 -29.33 -21.27 -11.82
C HIS A 24 -28.05 -22.03 -11.51
N SER A 25 -28.12 -22.92 -10.53
CA SER A 25 -26.97 -23.73 -10.11
C SER A 25 -26.96 -25.05 -10.89
N LEU A 26 -26.38 -25.02 -12.09
CA LEU A 26 -26.39 -26.14 -13.04
C LEU A 26 -25.55 -27.35 -12.57
N PHE A 27 -24.55 -27.11 -11.72
CA PHE A 27 -23.60 -28.13 -11.26
C PHE A 27 -23.64 -28.37 -9.74
N GLY A 28 -24.71 -27.93 -9.08
CA GLY A 28 -24.81 -27.91 -7.61
C GLY A 28 -24.20 -26.64 -7.00
N GLU A 29 -24.19 -26.57 -5.67
CA GLU A 29 -23.73 -25.40 -4.91
C GLU A 29 -22.85 -25.82 -3.73
N GLY A 30 -21.92 -24.94 -3.34
CA GLY A 30 -21.20 -25.03 -2.08
C GLY A 30 -19.97 -25.94 -2.07
N GLY A 31 -19.62 -26.57 -3.19
CA GLY A 31 -18.43 -27.42 -3.30
C GLY A 31 -17.14 -26.63 -3.05
N GLY A 32 -17.08 -25.38 -3.53
CA GLY A 32 -15.96 -24.48 -3.26
C GLY A 32 -15.82 -24.13 -1.77
N GLN A 33 -16.92 -23.83 -1.09
CA GLN A 33 -16.91 -23.54 0.34
C GLN A 33 -16.49 -24.77 1.16
N GLN A 34 -17.02 -25.95 0.83
CA GLN A 34 -16.67 -27.19 1.53
C GLN A 34 -15.17 -27.50 1.39
N LEU A 35 -14.60 -27.34 0.19
CA LEU A 35 -13.15 -27.50 0.00
C LEU A 35 -12.34 -26.47 0.78
N ALA A 36 -12.80 -25.21 0.80
CA ALA A 36 -12.15 -24.12 1.54
C ALA A 36 -12.07 -24.46 3.04
N ASP A 37 -13.18 -24.95 3.61
CA ASP A 37 -13.25 -25.39 5.01
C ASP A 37 -12.33 -26.58 5.29
N ASP A 38 -12.34 -27.60 4.41
CA ASP A 38 -11.56 -28.83 4.56
C ASP A 38 -10.04 -28.58 4.59
N ILE A 39 -9.57 -27.60 3.81
CA ILE A 39 -8.14 -27.27 3.71
C ILE A 39 -7.73 -26.09 4.61
N GLY A 40 -8.69 -25.48 5.32
CA GLY A 40 -8.46 -24.33 6.18
C GLY A 40 -8.00 -23.07 5.42
N ALA A 41 -8.56 -22.82 4.24
CA ALA A 41 -8.27 -21.65 3.41
C ALA A 41 -9.57 -20.87 3.11
N PRO A 42 -9.51 -19.56 2.81
CA PRO A 42 -10.72 -18.80 2.49
C PRO A 42 -11.26 -19.12 1.10
N LEU A 43 -12.59 -19.05 0.94
CA LEU A 43 -13.22 -18.94 -0.37
C LEU A 43 -13.10 -17.49 -0.84
N LEU A 44 -12.30 -17.24 -1.87
CA LEU A 44 -12.00 -15.90 -2.38
C LEU A 44 -13.09 -15.37 -3.33
N GLY A 45 -13.88 -16.27 -3.90
CA GLY A 45 -15.01 -15.90 -4.75
C GLY A 45 -15.56 -17.06 -5.56
N GLN A 46 -16.71 -16.80 -6.18
CA GLN A 46 -17.47 -17.77 -6.99
C GLN A 46 -17.79 -17.15 -8.35
N VAL A 47 -17.17 -17.65 -9.42
CA VAL A 47 -17.30 -17.09 -10.76
C VAL A 47 -18.46 -17.77 -11.50
N PRO A 48 -19.48 -17.01 -11.95
CA PRO A 48 -20.60 -17.58 -12.67
C PRO A 48 -20.18 -18.13 -14.05
N ILE A 49 -20.98 -19.05 -14.57
CA ILE A 49 -20.89 -19.54 -15.93
C ILE A 49 -21.27 -18.43 -16.88
N GLU A 50 -20.34 -18.10 -17.76
CA GLU A 50 -20.59 -17.13 -18.81
C GLU A 50 -19.95 -17.59 -20.14
N PRO A 51 -20.73 -17.74 -21.23
CA PRO A 51 -20.21 -18.21 -22.51
C PRO A 51 -19.09 -17.34 -23.08
N ALA A 52 -19.10 -16.03 -22.81
CA ALA A 52 -18.07 -15.12 -23.27
C ALA A 52 -16.69 -15.42 -22.65
N VAL A 53 -16.64 -16.05 -21.47
CA VAL A 53 -15.36 -16.33 -20.79
C VAL A 53 -14.49 -17.28 -21.60
N SER A 54 -15.08 -18.35 -22.17
CA SER A 54 -14.34 -19.31 -22.99
C SER A 54 -13.98 -18.73 -24.35
N VAL A 55 -14.97 -18.14 -25.04
CA VAL A 55 -14.79 -17.60 -26.40
C VAL A 55 -13.73 -16.51 -26.44
N ASN A 56 -13.78 -15.58 -25.48
CA ASN A 56 -12.86 -14.44 -25.47
C ASN A 56 -11.47 -14.88 -24.98
N GLY A 57 -11.40 -15.84 -24.05
CA GLY A 57 -10.14 -16.44 -23.58
C GLY A 57 -9.30 -17.02 -24.73
N ASP A 58 -9.93 -17.77 -25.63
CA ASP A 58 -9.27 -18.37 -26.80
C ASP A 58 -8.79 -17.32 -27.81
N GLN A 59 -9.38 -16.12 -27.81
CA GLN A 59 -9.02 -15.01 -28.69
C GLN A 59 -7.99 -14.05 -28.09
N GLY A 60 -7.56 -14.30 -26.85
CA GLY A 60 -6.67 -13.39 -26.12
C GLY A 60 -7.35 -12.13 -25.62
N ASP A 61 -8.68 -12.16 -25.46
CA ASP A 61 -9.49 -11.11 -24.85
C ASP A 61 -9.98 -11.58 -23.47
N PRO A 62 -9.30 -11.25 -22.37
CA PRO A 62 -9.67 -11.78 -21.06
C PRO A 62 -11.07 -11.31 -20.64
N ALA A 63 -11.91 -12.25 -20.20
CA ALA A 63 -13.27 -11.96 -19.74
C ALA A 63 -13.34 -10.86 -18.67
N ALA A 64 -12.30 -10.73 -17.84
CA ALA A 64 -12.16 -9.68 -16.83
C ALA A 64 -12.21 -8.25 -17.39
N LEU A 65 -11.97 -8.04 -18.69
CA LEU A 65 -12.04 -6.73 -19.35
C LEU A 65 -13.46 -6.35 -19.81
N GLY A 66 -14.40 -7.29 -19.85
CA GLY A 66 -15.80 -7.02 -20.19
C GLY A 66 -16.58 -6.38 -19.05
N GLU A 67 -17.90 -6.21 -19.19
CA GLU A 67 -18.81 -5.62 -18.16
C GLU A 67 -19.82 -6.63 -17.60
N THR A 68 -19.45 -7.90 -17.62
CA THR A 68 -20.35 -8.99 -17.28
C THR A 68 -20.26 -9.40 -15.80
N PRO A 69 -21.22 -10.20 -15.27
CA PRO A 69 -21.13 -10.70 -13.90
C PRO A 69 -19.84 -11.49 -13.62
N ALA A 70 -19.36 -12.29 -14.57
CA ALA A 70 -18.09 -12.99 -14.40
C ALA A 70 -16.90 -12.02 -14.39
N ALA A 71 -16.93 -10.98 -15.24
CA ALA A 71 -15.90 -9.95 -15.28
C ALA A 71 -15.81 -9.18 -13.95
N GLU A 72 -16.95 -8.80 -13.39
CA GLU A 72 -17.04 -8.14 -12.09
C GLU A 72 -16.42 -9.02 -10.99
N GLN A 73 -16.82 -10.29 -10.93
CA GLN A 73 -16.31 -11.19 -9.91
C GLN A 73 -14.81 -11.47 -10.05
N LEU A 74 -14.31 -11.67 -11.27
CA LEU A 74 -12.89 -11.85 -11.54
C LEU A 74 -12.07 -10.63 -11.09
N ARG A 75 -12.57 -9.41 -11.35
CA ARG A 75 -11.93 -8.17 -10.89
C ARG A 75 -11.95 -8.04 -9.37
N ALA A 76 -13.06 -8.41 -8.71
CA ALA A 76 -13.15 -8.42 -7.26
C ALA A 76 -12.14 -9.38 -6.63
N ILE A 77 -12.04 -10.61 -7.14
CA ILE A 77 -11.06 -11.61 -6.70
C ILE A 77 -9.64 -11.09 -6.91
N ALA A 78 -9.33 -10.54 -8.09
CA ALA A 78 -8.00 -10.00 -8.39
C ALA A 78 -7.60 -8.87 -7.44
N ARG A 79 -8.55 -8.02 -7.04
CA ARG A 79 -8.32 -6.96 -6.05
C ARG A 79 -7.95 -7.55 -4.69
N VAL A 80 -8.74 -8.49 -4.18
CA VAL A 80 -8.47 -9.17 -2.90
C VAL A 80 -7.09 -9.82 -2.91
N LEU A 81 -6.76 -10.51 -4.00
CA LEU A 81 -5.44 -11.13 -4.16
C LEU A 81 -4.30 -10.12 -4.13
N ALA A 82 -4.42 -9.00 -4.85
CA ALA A 82 -3.38 -7.98 -4.95
C ALA A 82 -3.22 -7.15 -3.67
N GLU A 83 -4.29 -6.97 -2.89
CA GLU A 83 -4.27 -6.10 -1.71
C GLU A 83 -3.97 -6.89 -0.41
N GLU A 84 -4.44 -8.13 -0.31
CA GLU A 84 -4.43 -8.89 0.96
C GLU A 84 -3.46 -10.08 0.96
N TYR A 85 -3.42 -10.85 -0.13
CA TYR A 85 -2.72 -12.16 -0.15
C TYR A 85 -1.36 -12.13 -0.84
N VAL A 86 -1.20 -11.26 -1.84
CA VAL A 86 0.04 -11.04 -2.60
C VAL A 86 0.23 -9.53 -2.73
N PRO A 87 0.45 -8.80 -1.61
CA PRO A 87 0.74 -7.38 -1.70
C PRO A 87 1.94 -7.20 -2.62
N PRO A 88 1.93 -6.19 -3.51
CA PRO A 88 3.04 -5.94 -4.40
C PRO A 88 4.31 -5.87 -3.55
N VAL A 89 5.29 -6.72 -3.90
CA VAL A 89 6.59 -6.67 -3.25
C VAL A 89 7.10 -5.26 -3.50
N GLU A 90 7.21 -4.46 -2.45
CA GLU A 90 7.88 -3.15 -2.51
C GLU A 90 9.30 -3.42 -3.00
N MET A 91 9.53 -3.29 -4.30
CA MET A 91 10.85 -3.42 -4.93
C MET A 91 11.83 -2.36 -4.42
N ALA A 92 11.37 -1.42 -3.59
CA ALA A 92 12.17 -0.46 -2.84
C ALA A 92 12.94 -1.06 -1.65
N GLY A 93 12.69 -2.32 -1.29
CA GLY A 93 13.28 -2.98 -0.13
C GLY A 93 14.42 -3.93 -0.47
N CYS A 94 15.60 -3.42 -0.87
CA CYS A 94 16.95 -3.96 -0.56
C CYS A 94 17.99 -3.35 -1.52
N SER A 95 19.17 -3.00 -0.99
CA SER A 95 20.32 -2.37 -1.65
C SER A 95 20.18 -0.90 -2.12
N ALA A 96 19.10 -0.50 -2.81
CA ALA A 96 19.00 0.84 -3.39
C ALA A 96 19.03 1.98 -2.35
N ARG A 97 18.27 1.87 -1.25
CA ARG A 97 18.26 2.89 -0.18
C ARG A 97 19.54 2.93 0.66
N MET A 98 20.28 1.82 0.77
CA MET A 98 21.59 1.84 1.44
C MET A 98 22.60 2.62 0.59
N LEU A 99 22.51 2.50 -0.74
CA LEU A 99 23.35 3.27 -1.66
C LEU A 99 23.00 4.76 -1.62
N ASP A 100 21.71 5.11 -1.61
CA ASP A 100 21.27 6.52 -1.49
C ASP A 100 21.70 7.14 -0.15
N ALA A 101 21.55 6.41 0.95
CA ALA A 101 22.02 6.88 2.26
C ALA A 101 23.54 7.05 2.31
N ALA A 102 24.30 6.14 1.68
CA ALA A 102 25.76 6.24 1.59
C ALA A 102 26.21 7.41 0.70
N MET A 103 25.55 7.61 -0.46
CA MET A 103 25.84 8.72 -1.37
C MET A 103 25.49 10.09 -0.75
N ALA A 104 24.37 10.18 -0.04
CA ALA A 104 23.98 11.38 0.70
C ALA A 104 24.99 11.73 1.81
N ALA A 105 25.48 10.71 2.54
CA ALA A 105 26.50 10.91 3.56
C ALA A 105 27.84 11.38 2.98
N LEU A 106 28.24 10.88 1.80
CA LEU A 106 29.45 11.32 1.11
C LEU A 106 29.34 12.76 0.59
N GLY A 107 28.18 13.15 0.03
CA GLY A 107 27.96 14.52 -0.44
C GLY A 107 28.03 15.58 0.67
N ALA A 108 27.59 15.25 1.88
CA ALA A 108 27.68 16.14 3.03
C ALA A 108 29.12 16.35 3.55
N LEU A 109 30.06 15.46 3.19
CA LEU A 109 31.47 15.59 3.55
C LEU A 109 32.24 16.47 2.54
N ASP A 110 31.84 16.44 1.27
CA ASP A 110 32.43 17.26 0.19
C ASP A 110 32.15 18.76 0.40
N GLU A 111 30.98 19.11 0.96
CA GLU A 111 30.58 20.49 1.25
C GLU A 111 31.36 21.11 2.42
N ASN A 112 31.98 20.29 3.30
CA ASN A 112 32.62 20.77 4.53
C ASN A 112 34.13 21.01 4.39
N GLU A 113 34.77 20.58 3.28
CA GLU A 113 36.20 20.87 3.02
C GLU A 113 36.45 22.20 2.28
N SER A 114 35.41 22.86 1.74
CA SER A 114 35.58 24.08 0.92
C SER A 114 35.70 25.40 1.71
N SER A 115 35.80 25.41 3.05
CA SER A 115 35.75 26.65 3.84
C SER A 115 36.98 26.97 4.71
N THR A 116 38.14 26.41 4.40
CA THR A 116 39.40 26.80 5.09
C THR A 116 40.34 27.53 4.12
N GLU A 117 40.47 28.85 4.27
CA GLU A 117 41.77 29.56 4.49
C GLU A 117 41.62 31.11 4.52
N PRO A 118 42.57 31.84 5.16
CA PRO A 118 42.27 32.95 6.07
C PRO A 118 42.59 34.35 5.51
N ALA A 119 42.12 35.41 6.19
CA ALA A 119 42.64 36.77 6.01
C ALA A 119 42.68 37.53 7.35
N ASP A 120 43.89 37.97 7.69
CA ASP A 120 44.24 39.06 8.61
C ASP A 120 43.32 40.29 8.45
N ASP A 121 42.98 40.96 9.55
CA ASP A 121 43.63 42.20 10.00
C ASP A 121 42.85 42.85 11.16
N ALA A 122 43.55 43.72 11.88
CA ALA A 122 43.42 44.10 13.26
C ALA A 122 42.25 45.01 13.70
N ALA A 123 42.23 45.19 15.04
CA ALA A 123 41.82 46.37 15.81
C ALA A 123 40.34 46.46 16.24
N THR A 124 39.94 46.97 17.42
CA THR A 124 40.56 47.45 18.68
C THR A 124 39.39 48.01 19.52
N GLU A 125 39.37 47.74 20.83
CA GLU A 125 38.67 48.50 21.91
C GLU A 125 37.12 48.65 21.87
N SER A 126 36.35 48.85 22.95
CA SER A 126 36.55 49.02 24.39
C SER A 126 35.18 48.83 25.09
N ALA A 127 35.24 48.53 26.38
CA ALA A 127 34.17 48.32 27.35
C ALA A 127 33.20 49.49 27.62
N SER A 128 32.03 49.18 28.19
CA SER A 128 31.45 49.75 29.46
C SER A 128 30.03 49.20 29.68
N ALA A 129 29.74 48.40 30.72
CA ALA A 129 29.11 48.78 32.01
C ALA A 129 27.71 49.44 31.84
N THR A 130 26.61 49.06 32.51
CA THR A 130 26.37 49.03 33.97
C THR A 130 24.90 48.61 34.26
N ALA A 131 24.67 47.95 35.42
CA ALA A 131 23.48 47.90 36.29
C ALA A 131 22.10 47.43 35.74
N ASP A 132 21.48 46.36 36.26
CA ASP A 132 20.92 46.15 37.61
C ASP A 132 19.54 46.82 37.81
N THR A 133 18.50 45.99 37.98
CA THR A 133 17.47 46.08 39.04
C THR A 133 16.23 45.26 38.66
N GLN A 134 16.03 44.14 39.34
CA GLN A 134 14.74 43.49 39.50
C GLN A 134 13.80 44.38 40.33
N ARG A 135 12.53 44.51 39.91
CA ARG A 135 11.43 44.68 40.88
C ARG A 135 10.15 44.00 40.39
N SER A 136 9.65 43.14 41.25
CA SER A 136 8.43 42.34 41.15
C SER A 136 7.20 43.10 41.65
N SER A 137 6.03 42.49 41.39
CA SER A 137 4.72 42.69 42.04
C SER A 137 3.95 43.95 41.60
N SER A 138 2.62 44.01 41.45
CA SER A 138 1.51 43.17 41.92
C SER A 138 0.19 43.67 41.30
N GLY A 139 -0.85 42.83 41.31
CA GLY A 139 -2.28 43.20 41.28
C GLY A 139 -2.85 43.49 39.89
N GLY A 140 -4.05 43.06 39.50
CA GLY A 140 -5.14 42.39 40.21
C GLY A 140 -6.47 42.73 39.50
N SER A 141 -7.43 41.82 39.58
CA SER A 141 -8.89 42.05 39.53
C SER A 141 -9.62 42.30 38.20
N SER A 142 -10.73 41.55 38.08
CA SER A 142 -12.00 41.74 37.34
C SER A 142 -12.13 40.88 36.07
N GLY A 143 -13.16 40.06 35.86
CA GLY A 143 -14.46 39.90 36.52
C GLY A 143 -15.60 40.37 35.60
N ARG A 144 -16.47 39.42 35.19
CA ARG A 144 -17.72 39.55 34.40
C ARG A 144 -17.49 39.64 32.87
N SER A 145 -18.28 39.02 32.00
CA SER A 145 -19.67 38.51 32.10
C SER A 145 -19.83 37.19 31.35
#